data_AF-A0A9D7NJJ9-F1
#
_entry.id   AF-A0A9D7NJJ9-F1
#
_cell.length_a   1.000
_cell.length_b   1.000
_cell.length_c   1.000
_cell.angle_alpha   90.00
_cell.angle_beta   90.00
_cell.angle_gamma   90.00
#
_symmetry.space_group_name_H-M   'P 1'
#
loop_
_entity.id
_entity.type
_entity.pdbx_description
1 polymer ?
#
loop_
_entity_poly.entity_id
_entity_poly.type
_entity_poly.pdbx_seq_one_letter_code
_entity_poly.pdbx_strand_id
1 'polypeptide(L)'
;MTCIAQAWQYTWVVGQLDVRFDANGDVQQCGGMPHLLFGGLKDGSESSALLDKLLQHPYVLKVEPEPKAQHVLSVYEKQVQAFAAEVVGVVPERLCLRRIPGTHDRSRDGAPGCAESTDAQGGHAQAVVARAFLELGKRFGGADIAIQNAGGVRNAIAAGDFSIGDAYLALPYKNMLDRLHMTGAEIQQVLEDAIAAYLANPGAASGSFPYAAGLRWNLDLNATHGTRFSQLQVKQDNRWVALHATQIYRVITNDYIAAGQDGFTTFGTIDETRREPTYLHYAQALADYVRSGGSMARPVPDEMSTQQLIERAH
;
A
#
# COMPACT_ATOMS: atom_id res chain seq x y z
N MET A 1 29.78 -18.38 29.76
CA MET A 1 29.65 -17.31 28.74
C MET A 1 28.45 -17.63 27.89
N THR A 2 27.67 -16.63 27.43
CA THR A 2 26.52 -16.86 26.55
C THR A 2 26.68 -16.05 25.28
N CYS A 3 26.48 -16.67 24.12
CA CYS A 3 26.71 -16.04 22.83
C CYS A 3 25.38 -15.84 22.12
N ILE A 4 25.13 -14.60 21.69
CA ILE A 4 23.90 -14.19 21.01
C ILE A 4 24.29 -13.66 19.64
N ALA A 5 23.64 -14.15 18.60
CA ALA A 5 23.87 -13.73 17.22
C ALA A 5 22.54 -13.67 16.46
N GLN A 6 22.46 -12.77 15.47
CA GLN A 6 21.38 -12.67 14.50
C GLN A 6 21.98 -12.36 13.12
N ALA A 7 21.42 -12.94 12.06
CA ALA A 7 21.87 -12.77 10.68
C ALA A 7 20.88 -11.95 9.84
N TRP A 8 20.44 -10.81 10.40
CA TRP A 8 19.56 -9.83 9.74
C TRP A 8 18.28 -10.43 9.12
N GLN A 9 17.91 -10.08 7.88
CA GLN A 9 16.65 -10.44 7.21
C GLN A 9 16.80 -10.70 5.70
N TYR A 10 15.76 -11.25 5.08
CA TYR A 10 15.59 -11.40 3.62
C TYR A 10 16.73 -12.10 2.88
N THR A 11 17.41 -13.06 3.53
CA THR A 11 18.52 -13.83 2.95
C THR A 11 19.73 -12.98 2.54
N TRP A 12 19.84 -11.73 3.00
CA TRP A 12 20.97 -10.86 2.67
C TRP A 12 22.26 -11.26 3.37
N VAL A 13 22.17 -11.85 4.57
CA VAL A 13 23.33 -12.24 5.37
C VAL A 13 23.24 -13.69 5.77
N VAL A 14 24.36 -14.40 5.65
CA VAL A 14 24.59 -15.70 6.31
C VAL A 14 25.50 -15.46 7.49
N GLY A 15 25.02 -15.79 8.70
CA GLY A 15 25.82 -15.68 9.91
C GLY A 15 26.75 -16.89 10.06
N GLN A 16 28.04 -16.64 10.23
CA GLN A 16 29.00 -17.64 10.73
C GLN A 16 29.26 -17.36 12.21
N LEU A 17 28.99 -18.34 13.07
CA LEU A 17 29.29 -18.27 14.49
C LEU A 17 30.21 -19.43 14.86
N ASP A 18 31.42 -19.09 15.30
CA ASP A 18 32.44 -20.04 15.71
C ASP A 18 32.47 -20.09 17.25
N VAL A 19 32.09 -21.25 17.82
CA VAL A 19 31.99 -21.45 19.28
C VAL A 19 32.95 -22.56 19.71
N ARG A 20 33.70 -22.30 20.77
CA ARG A 20 34.55 -23.32 21.43
C ARG A 20 33.99 -23.66 22.80
N PHE A 21 33.92 -24.94 23.08
CA PHE A 21 33.46 -25.51 24.34
C PHE A 21 34.61 -26.20 25.07
N ASP A 22 34.56 -26.20 26.40
CA ASP A 22 35.44 -27.02 27.21
C ASP A 22 34.93 -28.48 27.33
N ALA A 23 35.65 -29.29 28.10
CA ALA A 23 35.28 -30.69 28.34
C ALA A 23 33.97 -30.87 29.14
N ASN A 24 33.52 -29.84 29.84
CA ASN A 24 32.26 -29.84 30.60
C ASN A 24 31.08 -29.32 29.76
N GLY A 25 31.33 -28.87 28.53
CA GLY A 25 30.33 -28.27 27.65
C GLY A 25 30.10 -26.78 27.89
N ASP A 26 30.96 -26.11 28.67
CA ASP A 26 30.89 -24.68 28.91
C ASP A 26 31.56 -23.90 27.77
N VAL A 27 30.90 -22.82 27.33
CA VAL A 27 31.43 -21.94 26.28
C VAL A 27 32.68 -21.21 26.78
N GLN A 28 33.80 -21.46 26.12
CA GLN A 28 35.08 -20.80 26.38
C GLN A 28 35.33 -19.58 25.48
N GLN A 29 34.91 -19.66 24.22
CA GLN A 29 35.14 -18.60 23.24
C GLN A 29 33.98 -18.54 22.25
N CYS A 30 33.61 -17.32 21.87
CA CYS A 30 32.75 -17.06 20.73
C CYS A 30 33.35 -15.99 19.83
N GLY A 31 33.35 -16.28 18.54
CA GLY A 31 33.66 -15.35 17.46
C GLY A 31 32.80 -15.67 16.25
N GLY A 32 33.05 -15.02 15.13
CA GLY A 32 32.29 -15.25 13.92
C GLY A 32 32.26 -14.02 13.03
N MET A 33 31.55 -14.13 11.92
CA MET A 33 31.47 -13.09 10.91
C MET A 33 30.12 -13.11 10.20
N PRO A 34 29.48 -11.96 9.98
CA PRO A 34 28.35 -11.86 9.05
C PRO A 34 28.88 -11.85 7.61
N HIS A 35 28.33 -12.72 6.77
CA HIS A 35 28.61 -12.74 5.34
C HIS A 35 27.44 -12.13 4.58
N LEU A 36 27.59 -10.89 4.13
CA LEU A 36 26.70 -10.23 3.18
C LEU A 36 26.84 -10.92 1.81
N LEU A 37 25.77 -11.58 1.37
CA LEU A 37 25.76 -12.31 0.10
C LEU A 37 25.66 -11.31 -1.06
N PHE A 38 26.58 -11.43 -2.01
CA PHE A 38 26.63 -10.57 -3.19
C PHE A 38 26.81 -11.41 -4.45
N GLY A 39 25.91 -11.29 -5.44
CA GLY A 39 25.94 -12.10 -6.66
C GLY A 39 24.93 -11.63 -7.72
N GLY A 40 24.89 -12.30 -8.87
CA GLY A 40 23.89 -12.04 -9.92
C GLY A 40 24.10 -10.75 -10.72
N LEU A 41 25.34 -10.26 -10.82
CA LEU A 41 25.69 -9.17 -11.73
C LEU A 41 25.49 -9.62 -13.18
N LYS A 42 24.87 -8.77 -14.01
CA LYS A 42 24.77 -9.03 -15.44
C LYS A 42 26.14 -8.80 -16.08
N ASP A 43 26.57 -9.75 -16.92
CA ASP A 43 27.79 -9.60 -17.71
C ASP A 43 27.80 -8.28 -18.49
N GLY A 44 28.89 -7.53 -18.40
CA GLY A 44 29.04 -6.21 -19.00
C GLY A 44 28.88 -5.01 -18.05
N SER A 45 28.53 -5.23 -16.78
CA SER A 45 28.62 -4.18 -15.72
C SER A 45 29.97 -4.14 -15.00
N GLU A 46 30.93 -4.97 -15.40
CA GLU A 46 32.27 -4.99 -14.79
C GLU A 46 33.15 -3.84 -15.29
N SER A 47 33.13 -2.74 -14.52
CA SER A 47 34.31 -2.22 -13.82
C SER A 47 33.96 -0.85 -13.24
N SER A 48 33.57 -0.84 -11.97
CA SER A 48 33.69 0.37 -11.17
C SER A 48 34.65 0.07 -10.02
N ALA A 49 35.56 1.00 -9.72
CA ALA A 49 36.45 0.89 -8.56
C ALA A 49 35.69 0.70 -7.23
N LEU A 50 34.39 1.00 -7.21
CA LEU A 50 33.50 0.75 -6.10
C LEU A 50 33.16 -0.74 -5.94
N LEU A 51 32.90 -1.46 -7.05
CA LEU A 51 32.62 -2.88 -7.01
C LEU A 51 33.83 -3.67 -6.51
N ASP A 52 35.03 -3.35 -6.99
CA ASP A 52 36.26 -4.00 -6.53
C ASP A 52 36.50 -3.78 -5.03
N LYS A 53 36.26 -2.55 -4.55
CA LYS A 53 36.34 -2.22 -3.12
C LYS A 53 35.30 -2.98 -2.29
N LEU A 54 34.08 -3.14 -2.82
CA LEU A 54 33.01 -3.87 -2.14
C LEU A 54 33.38 -5.36 -2.02
N LEU A 55 33.85 -5.98 -3.09
CA LEU A 55 34.24 -7.40 -3.11
C LEU A 55 35.48 -7.71 -2.26
N GLN A 56 36.31 -6.71 -1.94
CA GLN A 56 37.44 -6.83 -1.02
C GLN A 56 37.04 -6.66 0.45
N HIS A 57 35.81 -6.24 0.75
CA HIS A 57 35.38 -6.02 2.12
C HIS A 57 35.21 -7.37 2.85
N PRO A 58 35.73 -7.55 4.08
CA PRO A 58 35.78 -8.85 4.76
C PRO A 58 34.41 -9.48 5.05
N TYR A 59 33.36 -8.65 5.14
CA TYR A 59 31.98 -9.12 5.33
C TYR A 59 31.23 -9.39 4.04
N VAL A 60 31.82 -9.14 2.86
CA VAL A 60 31.15 -9.39 1.57
C VAL A 60 31.59 -10.74 1.04
N LEU A 61 30.61 -11.61 0.79
CA LEU A 61 30.82 -12.91 0.20
C LEU A 61 30.24 -12.91 -1.22
N LYS A 62 31.12 -12.96 -2.22
CA LYS A 62 30.68 -13.19 -3.61
C LYS A 62 30.14 -14.60 -3.72
N VAL A 63 28.89 -14.73 -4.16
CA VAL A 63 28.22 -16.02 -4.36
C VAL A 63 27.76 -16.16 -5.80
N GLU A 64 28.04 -17.32 -6.37
CA GLU A 64 27.45 -17.73 -7.65
C GLU A 64 26.17 -18.53 -7.37
N PRO A 65 25.12 -18.37 -8.18
CA PRO A 65 23.92 -19.17 -8.05
C PRO A 65 24.21 -20.68 -8.11
N GLU A 66 23.75 -21.44 -7.12
CA GLU A 66 23.94 -22.89 -7.09
C GLU A 66 22.93 -23.58 -8.04
N PRO A 67 23.37 -24.50 -8.93
CA PRO A 67 22.50 -25.05 -9.98
C PRO A 67 21.25 -25.80 -9.48
N LYS A 68 21.33 -26.52 -8.35
CA LYS A 68 20.16 -27.21 -7.78
C LYS A 68 19.16 -26.21 -7.19
N ALA A 69 19.64 -25.18 -6.49
CA ALA A 69 18.80 -24.11 -5.96
C ALA A 69 18.12 -23.35 -7.11
N GLN A 70 18.86 -23.04 -8.18
CA GLN A 70 18.29 -22.46 -9.40
C GLN A 70 17.24 -23.37 -10.03
N HIS A 71 17.50 -24.68 -10.10
CA HIS A 71 16.52 -25.63 -10.62
C HIS A 71 15.23 -25.63 -9.80
N VAL A 72 15.34 -25.68 -8.46
CA VAL A 72 14.19 -25.60 -7.55
C VAL A 72 13.44 -24.28 -7.74
N LEU A 73 14.14 -23.15 -7.78
CA LEU A 73 13.54 -21.83 -7.99
C LEU A 73 12.81 -21.74 -9.34
N SER A 74 13.39 -22.27 -10.41
CA SER A 74 12.79 -22.21 -11.75
C SER A 74 11.41 -22.88 -11.85
N VAL A 75 11.15 -23.90 -11.02
CA VAL A 75 9.83 -24.54 -10.94
C VAL A 75 8.81 -23.57 -10.35
N TYR A 76 9.15 -22.91 -9.24
CA TYR A 76 8.28 -21.94 -8.60
C TYR A 76 8.14 -20.65 -9.41
N GLU A 77 9.19 -20.21 -10.10
CA GLU A 77 9.16 -19.03 -10.98
C GLU A 77 8.11 -19.20 -12.07
N LYS A 78 8.06 -20.38 -12.71
CA LYS A 78 7.04 -20.70 -13.70
C LYS A 78 5.64 -20.71 -13.11
N GLN A 79 5.47 -21.25 -11.90
CA GLN A 79 4.17 -21.25 -11.21
C GLN A 79 3.71 -19.83 -10.87
N VAL A 80 4.62 -18.98 -10.36
CA VAL A 80 4.33 -17.57 -10.05
C VAL A 80 4.00 -16.79 -11.32
N GLN A 81 4.73 -17.01 -12.42
CA GLN A 81 4.43 -16.39 -13.70
C GLN A 81 3.05 -16.81 -14.24
N ALA A 82 2.72 -18.10 -14.18
CA ALA A 82 1.42 -18.60 -14.59
C ALA A 82 0.29 -18.03 -13.72
N PHE A 83 0.49 -17.98 -12.40
CA PHE A 83 -0.45 -17.39 -11.46
C PHE A 83 -0.65 -15.89 -11.70
N ALA A 84 0.44 -15.14 -11.89
CA ALA A 84 0.37 -13.71 -12.19
C ALA A 84 -0.34 -13.42 -13.52
N ALA A 85 -0.23 -14.31 -14.51
CA ALA A 85 -0.90 -14.17 -15.80
C ALA A 85 -2.38 -14.57 -15.79
N GLU A 86 -2.91 -15.12 -14.69
CA GLU A 86 -4.33 -15.49 -14.60
C GLU A 86 -5.22 -14.25 -14.70
N VAL A 87 -6.05 -14.19 -15.73
CA VAL A 87 -7.05 -13.13 -15.94
C VAL A 87 -8.24 -13.34 -15.01
N VAL A 88 -8.53 -12.33 -14.19
CA VAL A 88 -9.63 -12.36 -13.21
C VAL A 88 -10.81 -11.46 -13.60
N GLY A 89 -10.66 -10.63 -14.64
CA GLY A 89 -11.76 -9.87 -15.22
C GLY A 89 -11.29 -8.91 -16.31
N VAL A 90 -12.12 -7.90 -16.60
CA VAL A 90 -11.89 -6.95 -17.69
C VAL A 90 -12.08 -5.52 -17.19
N VAL A 91 -11.18 -4.63 -17.60
CA VAL A 91 -11.25 -3.18 -17.39
C VAL A 91 -11.79 -2.54 -18.67
N PRO A 92 -13.04 -2.03 -18.69
CA PRO A 92 -13.65 -1.50 -19.91
C PRO A 92 -12.91 -0.28 -20.48
N GLU A 93 -12.35 0.54 -19.60
CA GLU A 93 -11.61 1.74 -19.94
C GLU A 93 -10.52 1.98 -18.89
N ARG A 94 -9.37 2.53 -19.31
CA ARG A 94 -8.23 2.84 -18.43
C ARG A 94 -8.69 3.57 -17.16
N LEU A 95 -8.31 3.02 -16.01
CA LEU A 95 -8.46 3.66 -14.71
C LEU A 95 -7.22 4.50 -14.43
N CYS A 96 -7.37 5.81 -14.63
CA CYS A 96 -6.33 6.80 -14.45
C CYS A 96 -5.84 6.90 -13.00
N LEU A 97 -4.55 7.20 -12.84
CA LEU A 97 -3.90 7.41 -11.56
C LEU A 97 -3.71 8.92 -11.33
N ARG A 98 -4.37 9.45 -10.31
CA ARG A 98 -4.14 10.83 -9.85
C ARG A 98 -4.13 10.81 -8.33
N ARG A 99 -3.12 11.42 -7.70
CA ARG A 99 -3.06 11.45 -6.24
C ARG A 99 -3.92 12.55 -5.67
N ILE A 100 -3.74 13.76 -6.17
CA ILE A 100 -4.49 14.93 -5.74
C ILE A 100 -5.39 15.38 -6.90
N PRO A 101 -6.71 15.52 -6.70
CA PRO A 101 -7.54 16.24 -7.67
C PRO A 101 -7.03 17.67 -7.86
N GLY A 102 -7.42 18.32 -8.94
CA GLY A 102 -6.96 19.65 -9.31
C GLY A 102 -6.02 19.64 -10.51
N THR A 103 -5.64 20.81 -11.01
CA THR A 103 -4.93 20.91 -12.30
C THR A 103 -3.40 20.81 -12.21
N HIS A 104 -2.86 20.73 -10.98
CA HIS A 104 -1.43 20.93 -10.72
C HIS A 104 -0.58 19.65 -10.73
N ASP A 105 -1.08 18.52 -10.22
CA ASP A 105 -0.33 17.24 -10.24
C ASP A 105 -0.68 16.40 -11.45
N ARG A 106 -0.12 16.75 -12.62
CA ARG A 106 -0.29 15.98 -13.87
C ARG A 106 0.82 14.95 -14.11
N SER A 107 1.75 14.83 -13.16
CA SER A 107 2.94 13.97 -13.29
C SER A 107 2.59 12.48 -13.47
N ARG A 108 1.37 12.09 -13.12
CA ARG A 108 0.87 10.72 -13.09
C ARG A 108 -0.26 10.43 -14.07
N ASP A 109 -0.67 11.43 -14.86
CA ASP A 109 -1.75 11.25 -15.84
C ASP A 109 -1.41 10.18 -16.85
N GLY A 110 -0.12 10.13 -17.27
CA GLY A 110 0.54 9.00 -17.95
C GLY A 110 -0.08 8.52 -19.27
N ALA A 111 -1.22 9.06 -19.67
CA ALA A 111 -2.05 8.58 -20.76
C ALA A 111 -3.04 9.68 -21.22
N PRO A 112 -3.37 9.73 -22.53
CA PRO A 112 -4.40 10.64 -23.04
C PRO A 112 -5.74 10.46 -22.34
N GLY A 113 -6.42 11.58 -22.05
CA GLY A 113 -7.75 11.63 -21.42
C GLY A 113 -7.76 11.44 -19.90
N CYS A 114 -6.61 11.18 -19.27
CA CYS A 114 -6.53 11.06 -17.81
C CYS A 114 -6.49 12.41 -17.09
N ALA A 115 -5.95 13.45 -17.71
CA ALA A 115 -5.85 14.77 -17.09
C ALA A 115 -7.25 15.32 -16.76
N GLU A 116 -8.09 15.50 -17.79
CA GLU A 116 -9.39 16.14 -17.65
C GLU A 116 -10.36 15.29 -16.80
N SER A 117 -10.28 13.97 -16.92
CA SER A 117 -11.18 13.07 -16.20
C SER A 117 -10.86 12.94 -14.70
N THR A 118 -9.66 13.33 -14.26
CA THR A 118 -9.25 13.24 -12.86
C THR A 118 -9.08 14.59 -12.17
N ASP A 119 -9.09 15.70 -12.92
CA ASP A 119 -8.93 17.05 -12.37
C ASP A 119 -10.03 17.39 -11.34
N ALA A 120 -11.27 16.91 -11.49
CA ALA A 120 -12.35 17.25 -10.56
C ALA A 120 -12.31 16.44 -9.24
N GLN A 121 -12.09 15.13 -9.33
CA GLN A 121 -12.35 14.20 -8.20
C GLN A 121 -11.21 13.22 -7.91
N GLY A 122 -10.12 13.29 -8.67
CA GLY A 122 -8.92 12.48 -8.45
C GLY A 122 -8.92 11.15 -9.21
N GLY A 123 -8.07 10.24 -8.77
CA GLY A 123 -7.72 9.03 -9.52
C GLY A 123 -8.80 7.96 -9.49
N HIS A 124 -9.18 7.48 -10.67
CA HIS A 124 -10.11 6.35 -10.82
C HIS A 124 -9.55 5.07 -10.18
N ALA A 125 -8.25 4.79 -10.36
CA ALA A 125 -7.63 3.59 -9.81
C ALA A 125 -7.74 3.54 -8.27
N GLN A 126 -7.47 4.66 -7.60
CA GLN A 126 -7.62 4.78 -6.15
C GLN A 126 -9.05 4.57 -5.68
N ALA A 127 -10.03 5.18 -6.36
CA ALA A 127 -11.44 5.02 -6.03
C ALA A 127 -11.92 3.57 -6.24
N VAL A 128 -11.48 2.90 -7.32
CA VAL A 128 -11.80 1.47 -7.54
C VAL A 128 -11.15 0.58 -6.48
N VAL A 129 -9.90 0.86 -6.07
CA VAL A 129 -9.23 0.13 -4.99
C VAL A 129 -9.97 0.30 -3.66
N ALA A 130 -10.35 1.52 -3.28
CA ALA A 130 -11.12 1.76 -2.06
C ALA A 130 -12.47 1.01 -2.10
N ARG A 131 -13.15 1.00 -3.25
CA ARG A 131 -14.38 0.23 -3.47
C ARG A 131 -14.14 -1.27 -3.32
N ALA A 132 -13.07 -1.81 -3.89
CA ALA A 132 -12.70 -3.22 -3.75
C ALA A 132 -12.48 -3.59 -2.27
N PHE A 133 -11.78 -2.75 -1.51
CA PHE A 133 -11.57 -2.96 -0.08
C PHE A 133 -12.89 -2.94 0.69
N LEU A 134 -13.78 -1.98 0.41
CA LEU A 134 -15.10 -1.92 1.05
C LEU A 134 -15.92 -3.19 0.78
N GLU A 135 -16.02 -3.61 -0.48
CA GLU A 135 -16.83 -4.77 -0.88
C GLU A 135 -16.28 -6.08 -0.33
N LEU A 136 -14.96 -6.24 -0.26
CA LEU A 136 -14.33 -7.38 0.41
C LEU A 136 -14.51 -7.29 1.92
N GLY A 137 -14.30 -6.13 2.54
CA GLY A 137 -14.55 -5.92 3.97
C GLY A 137 -15.97 -6.28 4.39
N LYS A 138 -16.97 -5.91 3.59
CA LYS A 138 -18.37 -6.30 3.79
C LYS A 138 -18.55 -7.82 3.87
N ARG A 139 -17.87 -8.57 3.01
CA ARG A 139 -17.93 -10.05 3.00
C ARG A 139 -17.14 -10.69 4.14
N PHE A 140 -16.05 -10.05 4.56
CA PHE A 140 -15.14 -10.57 5.58
C PHE A 140 -15.28 -9.82 6.90
N GLY A 141 -16.42 -9.97 7.58
CA GLY A 141 -16.67 -9.41 8.93
C GLY A 141 -17.39 -8.05 8.94
N GLY A 142 -17.74 -7.51 7.76
CA GLY A 142 -18.48 -6.28 7.62
C GLY A 142 -17.59 -5.04 7.51
N ALA A 143 -18.04 -4.06 6.74
CA ALA A 143 -17.42 -2.75 6.60
C ALA A 143 -18.47 -1.74 6.12
N ASP A 144 -18.40 -0.52 6.64
CA ASP A 144 -19.29 0.58 6.26
C ASP A 144 -18.54 1.57 5.35
N ILE A 145 -17.25 1.76 5.62
CA ILE A 145 -16.38 2.72 4.94
C ILE A 145 -15.06 2.01 4.62
N ALA A 146 -14.47 2.33 3.47
CA ALA A 146 -13.06 2.05 3.21
C ALA A 146 -12.28 3.35 3.04
N ILE A 147 -11.07 3.42 3.60
CA ILE A 147 -10.15 4.55 3.42
C ILE A 147 -8.82 4.00 2.91
N GLN A 148 -8.28 4.62 1.86
CA GLN A 148 -7.03 4.28 1.22
C GLN A 148 -6.22 5.55 0.96
N ASN A 149 -4.93 5.55 1.28
CA ASN A 149 -4.04 6.65 0.93
C ASN A 149 -3.66 6.59 -0.57
N ALA A 150 -3.61 7.75 -1.21
CA ALA A 150 -3.29 7.87 -2.63
C ALA A 150 -1.96 7.22 -3.04
N GLY A 151 -0.99 7.21 -2.13
CA GLY A 151 0.33 6.63 -2.30
C GLY A 151 0.36 5.10 -2.33
N GLY A 152 -0.66 4.45 -1.78
CA GLY A 152 -0.81 3.00 -1.75
C GLY A 152 -1.10 2.39 -3.12
N VAL A 153 -1.66 3.18 -4.05
CA VAL A 153 -1.85 2.79 -5.46
C VAL A 153 -0.73 3.37 -6.31
N ARG A 154 -0.02 2.51 -7.02
CA ARG A 154 1.25 2.88 -7.68
C ARG A 154 1.17 3.08 -9.17
N ASN A 155 0.18 2.47 -9.81
CA ASN A 155 0.02 2.50 -11.26
C ASN A 155 -1.44 2.74 -11.66
N ALA A 156 -1.62 3.39 -12.82
CA ALA A 156 -2.89 3.35 -13.51
C ALA A 156 -3.18 1.91 -13.96
N ILE A 157 -4.45 1.56 -14.13
CA ILE A 157 -4.86 0.23 -14.59
C ILE A 157 -5.27 0.33 -16.05
N ALA A 158 -4.61 -0.46 -16.91
CA ALA A 158 -4.86 -0.47 -18.35
C ALA A 158 -6.27 -1.01 -18.67
N ALA A 159 -6.79 -0.62 -19.83
CA ALA A 159 -8.00 -1.23 -20.37
C ALA A 159 -7.70 -2.63 -20.95
N GLY A 160 -8.69 -3.51 -20.96
CA GLY A 160 -8.57 -4.89 -21.43
C GLY A 160 -8.56 -5.89 -20.29
N ASP A 161 -7.95 -7.05 -20.52
CA ASP A 161 -7.84 -8.11 -19.52
C ASP A 161 -7.10 -7.62 -18.28
N PHE A 162 -7.63 -7.98 -17.11
CA PHE A 162 -7.05 -7.69 -15.81
C PHE A 162 -6.63 -8.97 -15.13
N SER A 163 -5.33 -9.12 -14.92
CA SER A 163 -4.72 -10.28 -14.30
C SER A 163 -4.45 -10.09 -12.81
N ILE A 164 -4.14 -11.19 -12.11
CA ILE A 164 -3.62 -11.12 -10.73
C ILE A 164 -2.34 -10.28 -10.69
N GLY A 165 -1.45 -10.44 -11.67
CA GLY A 165 -0.24 -9.64 -11.81
C GLY A 165 -0.53 -8.14 -11.87
N ASP A 166 -1.57 -7.73 -12.59
CA ASP A 166 -1.98 -6.32 -12.68
C ASP A 166 -2.43 -5.76 -11.32
N ALA A 167 -3.11 -6.57 -10.50
CA ALA A 167 -3.46 -6.17 -9.14
C ALA A 167 -2.22 -5.93 -8.27
N TYR A 168 -1.21 -6.80 -8.36
CA TYR A 168 0.06 -6.66 -7.63
C TYR A 168 0.97 -5.56 -8.20
N LEU A 169 0.86 -5.25 -9.50
CA LEU A 169 1.51 -4.08 -10.09
C LEU A 169 0.86 -2.78 -9.59
N ALA A 170 -0.46 -2.73 -9.46
CA ALA A 170 -1.17 -1.58 -8.91
C ALA A 170 -0.92 -1.40 -7.40
N LEU A 171 -0.85 -2.51 -6.66
CA LEU A 171 -0.71 -2.58 -5.20
C LEU A 171 0.52 -3.44 -4.81
N PRO A 172 1.76 -2.89 -4.93
CA PRO A 172 2.99 -3.68 -4.82
C PRO A 172 3.55 -3.85 -3.41
N TYR A 173 2.94 -3.22 -2.41
CA TYR A 173 3.34 -3.37 -1.01
C TYR A 173 2.78 -4.67 -0.43
N LYS A 174 3.32 -5.11 0.71
CA LYS A 174 2.87 -6.34 1.38
C LYS A 174 1.85 -6.04 2.47
N ASN A 175 0.95 -5.08 2.21
CA ASN A 175 0.00 -4.60 3.19
C ASN A 175 -1.17 -5.57 3.30
N MET A 176 -1.62 -5.77 4.54
CA MET A 176 -2.87 -6.45 4.84
C MET A 176 -3.98 -5.42 5.04
N LEU A 177 -5.23 -5.86 4.92
CA LEU A 177 -6.38 -5.04 5.30
C LEU A 177 -6.69 -5.22 6.78
N ASP A 178 -6.94 -4.10 7.45
CA ASP A 178 -7.38 -4.02 8.83
C ASP A 178 -8.74 -3.35 8.91
N ARG A 179 -9.56 -3.80 9.86
CA ARG A 179 -10.83 -3.17 10.21
C ARG A 179 -10.69 -2.45 11.54
N LEU A 180 -11.20 -1.23 11.60
CA LEU A 180 -11.23 -0.40 12.79
C LEU A 180 -12.66 0.01 13.12
N HIS A 181 -13.01 0.03 14.40
CA HIS A 181 -14.28 0.53 14.90
C HIS A 181 -14.11 1.98 15.38
N MET A 182 -14.59 2.91 14.55
CA MET A 182 -14.31 4.34 14.70
C MET A 182 -15.58 5.16 14.79
N THR A 183 -15.57 6.16 15.65
CA THR A 183 -16.60 7.19 15.68
C THR A 183 -16.52 8.09 14.44
N GLY A 184 -17.63 8.71 14.05
CA GLY A 184 -17.62 9.70 12.96
C GLY A 184 -16.64 10.86 13.21
N ALA A 185 -16.45 11.26 14.47
CA ALA A 185 -15.47 12.27 14.86
C ALA A 185 -14.02 11.81 14.62
N GLU A 186 -13.68 10.57 14.98
CA GLU A 186 -12.35 9.99 14.71
C GLU A 186 -12.11 9.87 13.19
N ILE A 187 -13.13 9.52 12.40
CA ILE A 187 -13.02 9.46 10.93
C ILE A 187 -12.71 10.84 10.35
N GLN A 188 -13.42 11.89 10.78
CA GLN A 188 -13.12 13.26 10.35
C GLN A 188 -11.70 13.66 10.75
N GLN A 189 -11.26 13.32 11.96
CA GLN A 189 -9.92 13.65 12.41
C GLN A 189 -8.83 12.93 11.59
N VAL A 190 -9.03 11.65 11.24
CA VAL A 190 -8.13 10.92 10.34
C VAL A 190 -7.98 11.62 8.99
N LEU A 191 -9.08 12.10 8.42
CA LEU A 191 -9.06 12.83 7.15
C LEU A 191 -8.30 14.17 7.29
N GLU A 192 -8.50 14.90 8.39
CA GLU A 192 -7.79 16.14 8.70
C GLU A 192 -6.28 15.94 8.88
N ASP A 193 -5.87 14.87 9.57
CA ASP A 193 -4.48 14.50 9.77
C ASP A 193 -3.79 14.23 8.41
N ALA A 194 -4.44 13.43 7.56
CA ALA A 194 -3.94 13.07 6.24
C ALA A 194 -3.71 14.30 5.34
N ILE A 195 -4.65 15.26 5.37
CA ILE A 195 -4.51 16.52 4.64
C ILE A 195 -3.48 17.45 5.29
N ALA A 196 -3.34 17.45 6.61
CA ALA A 196 -2.29 18.22 7.29
C ALA A 196 -0.90 17.75 6.86
N ALA A 197 -0.69 16.43 6.79
CA ALA A 197 0.56 15.84 6.33
C ALA A 197 0.85 16.18 4.86
N TYR A 198 -0.17 16.11 3.99
CA TYR A 198 -0.04 16.55 2.60
C TYR A 198 0.37 18.03 2.51
N LEU A 199 -0.32 18.92 3.21
CA LEU A 199 -0.06 20.36 3.16
C LEU A 199 1.29 20.76 3.76
N ALA A 200 1.83 19.96 4.69
CA ALA A 200 3.16 20.18 5.26
C ALA A 200 4.29 19.94 4.24
N ASN A 201 4.10 19.01 3.29
CA ASN A 201 5.04 18.77 2.19
C ASN A 201 4.34 18.24 0.93
N PRO A 202 3.69 19.11 0.12
CA PRO A 202 2.84 18.67 -0.98
C PRO A 202 3.55 17.79 -2.02
N GLY A 203 4.85 18.01 -2.24
CA GLY A 203 5.66 17.20 -3.15
C GLY A 203 5.90 15.78 -2.62
N ALA A 204 6.50 15.66 -1.43
CA ALA A 204 6.88 14.37 -0.87
C ALA A 204 5.70 13.60 -0.25
N ALA A 205 4.74 14.31 0.33
CA ALA A 205 3.59 13.76 1.06
C ALA A 205 2.29 13.71 0.22
N SER A 206 2.36 13.87 -1.11
CA SER A 206 1.20 13.63 -2.00
C SER A 206 0.59 12.24 -1.86
N GLY A 207 1.33 11.29 -1.27
CA GLY A 207 0.83 9.95 -0.95
C GLY A 207 -0.27 9.93 0.11
N SER A 208 -0.29 10.90 1.04
CA SER A 208 -1.21 10.88 2.18
C SER A 208 -2.65 11.24 1.82
N PHE A 209 -2.91 11.79 0.63
CA PHE A 209 -4.25 12.23 0.26
C PHE A 209 -5.26 11.07 0.35
N PRO A 210 -6.38 11.23 1.06
CA PRO A 210 -7.31 10.14 1.29
C PRO A 210 -8.23 9.92 0.08
N TYR A 211 -8.43 8.65 -0.27
CA TYR A 211 -9.52 8.16 -1.10
C TYR A 211 -10.42 7.27 -0.25
N ALA A 212 -11.71 7.25 -0.54
CA ALA A 212 -12.64 6.42 0.20
C ALA A 212 -13.70 5.78 -0.68
N ALA A 213 -14.33 4.73 -0.14
CA ALA A 213 -15.59 4.18 -0.62
C ALA A 213 -16.57 4.08 0.56
N GLY A 214 -17.86 4.31 0.29
CA GLY A 214 -18.86 4.39 1.35
C GLY A 214 -18.79 5.67 2.19
N LEU A 215 -17.83 6.56 1.91
CA LEU A 215 -17.66 7.88 2.52
C LEU A 215 -17.32 8.89 1.43
N ARG A 216 -17.92 10.08 1.51
CA ARG A 216 -17.62 11.22 0.62
C ARG A 216 -17.66 12.55 1.33
N TRP A 217 -17.08 13.58 0.73
CA TRP A 217 -16.89 14.90 1.31
C TRP A 217 -16.69 16.01 0.28
N ASN A 218 -16.83 17.24 0.75
CA ASN A 218 -16.22 18.42 0.15
C ASN A 218 -14.95 18.79 0.94
N LEU A 219 -13.91 19.24 0.24
CA LEU A 219 -12.61 19.56 0.82
C LEU A 219 -12.18 20.99 0.44
N ASP A 220 -11.84 21.81 1.44
CA ASP A 220 -11.18 23.10 1.27
C ASP A 220 -9.74 23.06 1.81
N LEU A 221 -8.76 23.17 0.90
CA LEU A 221 -7.34 23.15 1.27
C LEU A 221 -6.84 24.47 1.89
N ASN A 222 -7.64 25.54 1.87
CA ASN A 222 -7.32 26.83 2.49
C ASN A 222 -7.88 26.95 3.92
N ALA A 223 -8.81 26.07 4.31
CA ALA A 223 -9.39 26.07 5.64
C ALA A 223 -8.39 25.62 6.72
N THR A 224 -8.63 26.04 7.96
CA THR A 224 -7.80 25.66 9.10
C THR A 224 -7.99 24.19 9.45
N HIS A 225 -6.95 23.58 10.03
CA HIS A 225 -6.99 22.20 10.50
C HIS A 225 -8.23 21.95 11.39
N GLY A 226 -8.96 20.88 11.09
CA GLY A 226 -10.22 20.53 11.76
C GLY A 226 -11.48 21.03 11.05
N THR A 227 -11.35 21.92 10.06
CA THR A 227 -12.49 22.54 9.34
C THR A 227 -12.40 22.41 7.81
N ARG A 228 -11.46 21.61 7.30
CA ARG A 228 -11.25 21.44 5.85
C ARG A 228 -12.29 20.56 5.20
N PHE A 229 -12.80 19.58 5.94
CA PHE A 229 -13.85 18.68 5.47
C PHE A 229 -15.23 19.21 5.81
N SER A 230 -16.11 19.24 4.81
CA SER A 230 -17.53 19.56 4.96
C SER A 230 -18.39 18.58 4.15
N GLN A 231 -19.71 18.55 4.42
CA GLN A 231 -20.64 17.62 3.77
C GLN A 231 -20.16 16.16 3.85
N LEU A 232 -19.58 15.76 4.98
CA LEU A 232 -19.18 14.38 5.23
C LEU A 232 -20.43 13.49 5.24
N GLN A 233 -20.46 12.56 4.30
CA GLN A 233 -21.61 11.67 4.11
C GLN A 233 -21.15 10.22 4.02
N VAL A 234 -21.86 9.35 4.72
CA VAL A 234 -21.67 7.90 4.69
C VAL A 234 -22.80 7.25 3.89
N LYS A 235 -22.50 6.18 3.16
CA LYS A 235 -23.49 5.45 2.37
C LYS A 235 -24.17 4.39 3.24
N GLN A 236 -25.48 4.53 3.44
CA GLN A 236 -26.32 3.59 4.19
C GLN A 236 -27.55 3.25 3.35
N ASP A 237 -27.86 1.96 3.18
CA ASP A 237 -29.00 1.48 2.37
C ASP A 237 -29.06 2.11 0.96
N ASN A 238 -27.90 2.19 0.30
CA ASN A 238 -27.71 2.84 -1.01
C ASN A 238 -28.08 4.33 -1.06
N ARG A 239 -28.09 5.02 0.08
CA ARG A 239 -28.33 6.46 0.18
C ARG A 239 -27.20 7.14 0.93
N TRP A 240 -26.87 8.34 0.50
CA TRP A 240 -25.91 9.19 1.20
C TRP A 240 -26.63 9.92 2.34
N VAL A 241 -26.14 9.71 3.55
CA VAL A 241 -26.64 10.37 4.77
C VAL A 241 -25.47 11.05 5.49
N ALA A 242 -25.76 12.04 6.32
CA ALA A 242 -24.71 12.75 7.06
C ALA A 242 -23.92 11.80 7.97
N LEU A 243 -22.60 11.99 8.04
CA LEU A 243 -21.76 11.30 9.01
C LEU A 243 -22.07 11.83 10.42
N HIS A 244 -22.45 10.93 11.34
CA HIS A 244 -22.78 11.30 12.71
C HIS A 244 -21.56 11.14 13.62
N ALA A 245 -21.18 12.21 14.32
CA ALA A 245 -19.94 12.28 15.08
C ALA A 245 -19.78 11.16 16.13
N THR A 246 -20.86 10.77 16.81
CA THR A 246 -20.85 9.78 17.90
C THR A 246 -21.17 8.36 17.45
N GLN A 247 -21.64 8.18 16.21
CA GLN A 247 -21.95 6.85 15.67
C GLN A 247 -20.66 6.10 15.40
N ILE A 248 -20.62 4.81 15.75
CA ILE A 248 -19.51 3.92 15.41
C ILE A 248 -19.74 3.32 14.03
N TYR A 249 -18.68 3.33 13.22
CA TYR A 249 -18.59 2.78 11.88
C TYR A 249 -17.43 1.78 11.81
N ARG A 250 -17.59 0.75 10.97
CA ARG A 250 -16.52 -0.19 10.62
C ARG A 250 -15.76 0.35 9.43
N VAL A 251 -14.53 0.78 9.66
CA VAL A 251 -13.63 1.34 8.64
C VAL A 251 -12.64 0.26 8.24
N ILE A 252 -12.61 -0.14 6.97
CA ILE A 252 -11.58 -1.01 6.42
C ILE A 252 -10.48 -0.19 5.75
N THR A 253 -9.23 -0.49 6.05
CA THR A 253 -8.07 0.23 5.51
C THR A 253 -6.87 -0.70 5.39
N ASN A 254 -5.73 -0.20 4.90
CA ASN A 254 -4.48 -0.97 4.89
C ASN A 254 -3.73 -0.82 6.22
N ASP A 255 -3.05 -1.89 6.65
CA ASP A 255 -2.31 -1.97 7.92
C ASP A 255 -1.24 -0.87 8.11
N TYR A 256 -0.65 -0.39 7.01
CA TYR A 256 0.32 0.71 7.01
C TYR A 256 -0.31 2.01 7.53
N ILE A 257 -1.43 2.48 6.96
CA ILE A 257 -2.10 3.68 7.49
C ILE A 257 -2.90 3.40 8.77
N ALA A 258 -3.38 2.18 8.98
CA ALA A 258 -3.95 1.77 10.28
C ALA A 258 -2.95 1.92 11.44
N ALA A 259 -1.65 1.78 11.17
CA ALA A 259 -0.57 2.01 12.13
C ALA A 259 -0.15 3.49 12.23
N GLY A 260 -0.93 4.43 11.69
CA GLY A 260 -0.68 5.87 11.78
C GLY A 260 0.35 6.41 10.79
N GLN A 261 0.77 5.62 9.81
CA GLN A 261 1.74 6.04 8.80
C GLN A 261 1.13 6.99 7.76
N ASP A 262 1.97 7.61 6.93
CA ASP A 262 1.58 8.59 5.90
C ASP A 262 0.76 9.78 6.46
N GLY A 263 0.94 10.10 7.74
CA GLY A 263 0.23 11.19 8.40
C GLY A 263 -1.18 10.86 8.88
N PHE A 264 -1.62 9.60 8.82
CA PHE A 264 -2.93 9.19 9.34
C PHE A 264 -2.89 8.97 10.87
N THR A 265 -2.36 9.92 11.64
CA THR A 265 -1.97 9.72 13.05
C THR A 265 -3.10 9.20 13.93
N THR A 266 -4.33 9.66 13.74
CA THR A 266 -5.49 9.20 14.52
C THR A 266 -5.79 7.71 14.33
N PHE A 267 -5.48 7.11 13.17
CA PHE A 267 -5.61 5.65 13.04
C PHE A 267 -4.67 4.92 14.01
N GLY A 268 -3.43 5.38 14.15
CA GLY A 268 -2.43 4.78 15.02
C GLY A 268 -2.71 4.93 16.52
N THR A 269 -3.68 5.77 16.91
CA THR A 269 -4.11 5.94 18.30
C THR A 269 -5.38 5.18 18.65
N ILE A 270 -6.03 4.55 17.66
CA ILE A 270 -7.19 3.69 17.92
C ILE A 270 -6.72 2.47 18.72
N ASP A 271 -7.39 2.26 19.86
CA ASP A 271 -7.12 1.16 20.78
C ASP A 271 -7.17 -0.21 20.07
N GLU A 272 -6.28 -1.13 20.45
CA GLU A 272 -6.16 -2.46 19.84
C GLU A 272 -7.47 -3.27 19.95
N THR A 273 -8.27 -3.06 21.01
CA THR A 273 -9.58 -3.73 21.16
C THR A 273 -10.61 -3.29 20.13
N ARG A 274 -10.36 -2.19 19.42
CA ARG A 274 -11.18 -1.65 18.32
C ARG A 274 -10.55 -1.88 16.95
N ARG A 275 -9.50 -2.70 16.86
CA ARG A 275 -8.79 -3.03 15.62
C ARG A 275 -8.77 -4.54 15.40
N GLU A 276 -9.11 -4.95 14.18
CA GLU A 276 -9.20 -6.35 13.78
C GLU A 276 -8.39 -6.57 12.49
N PRO A 277 -7.32 -7.38 12.52
CA PRO A 277 -6.63 -7.78 11.30
C PRO A 277 -7.54 -8.72 10.50
N THR A 278 -7.79 -8.40 9.23
CA THR A 278 -8.62 -9.27 8.37
C THR A 278 -7.82 -10.42 7.77
N TYR A 279 -6.49 -10.32 7.79
CA TYR A 279 -5.55 -11.21 7.09
C TYR A 279 -5.79 -11.30 5.58
N LEU A 280 -6.49 -10.33 5.00
CA LEU A 280 -6.62 -10.19 3.55
C LEU A 280 -5.46 -9.36 3.01
N HIS A 281 -4.67 -9.93 2.12
CA HIS A 281 -3.66 -9.17 1.39
C HIS A 281 -4.35 -8.17 0.46
N TYR A 282 -3.98 -6.89 0.52
CA TYR A 282 -4.75 -5.83 -0.15
C TYR A 282 -4.76 -5.93 -1.70
N ALA A 283 -3.68 -6.44 -2.32
CA ALA A 283 -3.64 -6.70 -3.77
C ALA A 283 -4.52 -7.90 -4.14
N GLN A 284 -4.53 -8.92 -3.28
CA GLN A 284 -5.38 -10.09 -3.46
C GLN A 284 -6.86 -9.69 -3.32
N ALA A 285 -7.18 -8.79 -2.37
CA ALA A 285 -8.53 -8.24 -2.22
C ALA A 285 -9.02 -7.54 -3.50
N LEU A 286 -8.16 -6.80 -4.20
CA LEU A 286 -8.51 -6.23 -5.51
C LEU A 286 -8.76 -7.33 -6.55
N ALA A 287 -7.87 -8.32 -6.67
CA ALA A 287 -8.05 -9.42 -7.61
C ALA A 287 -9.34 -10.21 -7.35
N ASP A 288 -9.64 -10.51 -6.08
CA ASP A 288 -10.83 -11.26 -5.67
C ASP A 288 -12.12 -10.44 -5.82
N TYR A 289 -12.06 -9.12 -5.60
CA TYR A 289 -13.16 -8.21 -5.94
C TYR A 289 -13.53 -8.35 -7.41
N VAL A 290 -12.55 -8.27 -8.32
CA VAL A 290 -12.79 -8.41 -9.76
C VAL A 290 -13.28 -9.81 -10.12
N ARG A 291 -12.60 -10.85 -9.61
CA ARG A 291 -12.96 -12.26 -9.84
C ARG A 291 -14.40 -12.57 -9.44
N SER A 292 -14.91 -11.91 -8.41
CA SER A 292 -16.27 -12.06 -7.91
C SER A 292 -17.31 -11.16 -8.60
N GLY A 293 -16.97 -10.58 -9.75
CA GLY A 293 -17.87 -9.74 -10.55
C GLY A 293 -17.86 -8.26 -10.18
N GLY A 294 -16.89 -7.81 -9.38
CA GLY A 294 -16.70 -6.42 -9.05
C GLY A 294 -16.44 -5.56 -10.30
N SER A 295 -17.11 -4.41 -10.39
CA SER A 295 -16.94 -3.50 -11.52
C SER A 295 -15.56 -2.83 -11.50
N MET A 296 -14.87 -2.92 -12.64
CA MET A 296 -13.65 -2.18 -12.96
C MET A 296 -13.92 -1.00 -13.90
N ALA A 297 -15.18 -0.59 -14.06
CA ALA A 297 -15.51 0.64 -14.76
C ALA A 297 -15.08 1.87 -13.93
N ARG A 298 -14.80 2.97 -14.63
CA ARG A 298 -14.58 4.27 -14.00
C ARG A 298 -15.74 4.59 -13.06
N PRO A 299 -15.48 4.97 -11.81
CA PRO A 299 -16.55 5.36 -10.89
C PRO A 299 -17.32 6.56 -11.44
N VAL A 300 -18.63 6.57 -11.21
CA VAL A 300 -19.46 7.74 -11.50
C VAL A 300 -19.19 8.83 -10.46
N PRO A 301 -19.38 10.13 -10.80
CA PRO A 301 -19.05 11.22 -9.89
C PRO A 301 -19.64 11.13 -8.48
N ASP A 302 -20.88 10.62 -8.34
CA ASP A 302 -21.57 10.48 -7.05
C ASP A 302 -20.90 9.48 -6.10
N GLU A 303 -20.14 8.52 -6.64
CA GLU A 303 -19.43 7.47 -5.90
C GLU A 303 -17.97 7.83 -5.59
N MET A 304 -17.46 8.95 -6.11
CA MET A 304 -16.13 9.42 -5.77
C MET A 304 -16.11 9.99 -4.35
N SER A 305 -15.03 9.84 -3.61
CA SER A 305 -14.98 10.36 -2.24
C SER A 305 -14.88 11.88 -2.18
N THR A 306 -14.12 12.50 -3.09
CA THR A 306 -14.06 13.96 -3.23
C THR A 306 -15.18 14.42 -4.17
N GLN A 307 -16.17 15.13 -3.64
CA GLN A 307 -17.28 15.71 -4.41
C GLN A 307 -16.96 17.12 -4.89
N GLN A 308 -16.25 17.88 -4.06
CA GLN A 308 -15.76 19.21 -4.38
C GLN A 308 -14.38 19.41 -3.76
N LEU A 309 -13.47 20.05 -4.49
CA LEU A 309 -12.17 20.48 -4.01
C LEU A 309 -12.00 21.98 -4.24
N ILE A 310 -11.68 22.73 -3.18
CA ILE A 310 -11.14 24.08 -3.29
C ILE A 310 -9.63 23.95 -3.16
N GLU A 311 -8.93 24.17 -4.28
CA GLU A 311 -7.47 24.10 -4.33
C GLU A 311 -6.83 25.22 -3.51
N ARG A 312 -5.61 24.99 -3.02
CA ARG A 312 -4.87 26.02 -2.29
C ARG A 312 -4.52 27.18 -3.24
N ALA A 313 -4.78 28.41 -2.83
CA ALA A 313 -4.31 29.57 -3.58
C ALA A 313 -2.77 29.60 -3.55
N HIS A 314 -2.16 29.78 -4.73
CA HIS A 314 -0.71 29.97 -4.87
C HIS A 314 -0.28 31.38 -4.46
#